data_AF-A0A2E7EQE7-F1
#
_entry.id   AF-A0A2E7EQE7-F1
#
_cell.length_a   1.000
_cell.length_b   1.000
_cell.length_c   1.000
_cell.angle_alpha   90.00
_cell.angle_beta   90.00
_cell.angle_gamma   90.00
#
_symmetry.space_group_name_H-M   'P 1'
#
loop_
_entity.id
_entity.type
_entity.pdbx_description
1 polymer ?
#
loop_
_entity_poly.entity_id
_entity_poly.type
_entity_poly.pdbx_seq_one_letter_code
_entity_poly.pdbx_strand_id
1 'polypeptide(L)'
;MSKTVKAQPLSIFSLLLWMFCIAAALGTQHFWETQDQSGPFGELRDLSKLVSSVVVGTIIMGTIVLSQRWAADDVSKLEPGHWIIILSSLQVILFQPLTWASNELMSNTSSAQLIQAACALLPLAASAVAVVKVSYWRWKIVFVLYLVYWFLVMTCYLLVPTGYMPLSVALERAYSLIPLVLAMAVIVAISIEIGMMVRRDWLHWAGVATVLANILTVTLWRVGL
;
A
#
# COMPACT_ATOMS: atom_id res chain seq x y z
N MET A 1 -5.98 -22.58 -35.22
CA MET A 1 -5.09 -22.92 -34.08
C MET A 1 -4.45 -21.64 -33.57
N SER A 2 -4.96 -21.09 -32.47
CA SER A 2 -4.36 -19.91 -31.83
C SER A 2 -3.06 -20.32 -31.15
N LYS A 3 -1.93 -19.75 -31.59
CA LYS A 3 -0.65 -19.89 -30.88
C LYS A 3 -0.79 -19.07 -29.60
N THR A 4 -1.03 -19.76 -28.49
CA THR A 4 -0.87 -19.16 -27.16
C THR A 4 0.59 -18.74 -27.01
N VAL A 5 0.84 -17.45 -27.17
CA VAL A 5 2.12 -16.85 -26.82
C VAL A 5 2.25 -17.01 -25.31
N LYS A 6 2.97 -18.03 -24.87
CA LYS A 6 3.34 -18.18 -23.46
C LYS A 6 4.19 -16.97 -23.11
N ALA A 7 3.65 -16.06 -22.29
CA ALA A 7 4.41 -14.97 -21.71
C ALA A 7 5.68 -15.58 -21.07
N GLN A 8 6.85 -15.10 -21.47
CA GLN A 8 8.09 -15.55 -20.85
C GLN A 8 8.02 -15.22 -19.36
N PRO A 9 8.36 -16.17 -18.47
CA PRO A 9 8.38 -15.88 -17.04
C PRO A 9 9.41 -14.79 -16.80
N LEU A 10 8.95 -13.62 -16.34
CA LEU A 10 9.83 -12.56 -15.86
C LEU A 10 10.72 -13.16 -14.76
N SER A 11 12.03 -13.17 -15.01
CA SER A 11 12.97 -13.69 -14.02
C SER A 11 12.94 -12.77 -12.79
N ILE A 12 13.04 -13.35 -11.58
CA ILE A 12 13.12 -12.60 -10.32
C ILE A 12 14.25 -11.55 -10.39
N PHE A 13 15.36 -11.90 -11.05
CA PHE A 13 16.46 -10.98 -11.30
C PHE A 13 16.05 -9.78 -12.15
N SER A 14 15.30 -9.99 -13.23
CA SER A 14 14.76 -8.92 -14.07
C SER A 14 13.84 -8.01 -13.28
N LEU A 15 13.04 -8.57 -12.36
CA LEU A 15 12.07 -7.83 -11.55
C LEU A 15 12.75 -7.01 -10.45
N LEU A 16 13.74 -7.59 -9.76
CA LEU A 16 14.59 -6.89 -8.80
C LEU A 16 15.41 -5.78 -9.46
N LEU A 17 15.97 -6.05 -10.64
CA LEU A 17 16.71 -5.08 -11.43
C LEU A 17 15.80 -3.94 -11.89
N TRP A 18 14.56 -4.24 -12.30
CA TRP A 18 13.61 -3.21 -12.70
C TRP A 18 13.14 -2.36 -11.51
N MET A 19 12.85 -2.97 -10.36
CA MET A 19 12.52 -2.24 -9.12
C MET A 19 13.70 -1.35 -8.68
N PHE A 20 14.93 -1.85 -8.78
CA PHE A 20 16.13 -1.07 -8.55
C PHE A 20 16.27 0.08 -9.55
N CYS A 21 16.04 -0.15 -10.85
CA CYS A 21 16.12 0.88 -11.88
C CYS A 21 15.06 1.97 -11.72
N ILE A 22 13.81 1.62 -11.39
CA ILE A 22 12.76 2.62 -11.09
C ILE A 22 13.11 3.40 -9.82
N ALA A 23 13.53 2.71 -8.76
CA ALA A 23 13.91 3.35 -7.52
C ALA A 23 15.10 4.30 -7.73
N ALA A 24 16.09 3.90 -8.51
CA ALA A 24 17.21 4.73 -8.89
C ALA A 24 16.77 5.91 -9.76
N ALA A 25 15.88 5.73 -10.74
CA ALA A 25 15.39 6.79 -11.61
C ALA A 25 14.52 7.82 -10.86
N LEU A 26 13.58 7.37 -10.02
CA LEU A 26 12.76 8.26 -9.20
C LEU A 26 13.57 8.93 -8.09
N GLY A 27 14.51 8.19 -7.47
CA GLY A 27 15.46 8.73 -6.51
C GLY A 27 16.37 9.80 -7.11
N THR A 28 16.88 9.59 -8.32
CA THR A 28 17.70 10.60 -9.02
C THR A 28 16.88 11.80 -9.46
N GLN A 29 15.70 11.62 -10.05
CA GLN A 29 14.83 12.74 -10.44
C GLN A 29 14.52 13.66 -9.24
N HIS A 30 14.23 13.09 -8.07
CA HIS A 30 13.95 13.88 -6.86
C HIS A 30 15.19 14.45 -6.17
N PHE A 31 16.36 13.78 -6.23
CA PHE A 31 17.62 14.36 -5.76
C PHE A 31 17.92 15.69 -6.49
N TRP A 32 17.68 15.72 -7.80
CA TRP A 32 17.83 16.94 -8.60
C TRP A 32 16.78 18.02 -8.29
N GLU A 33 15.55 17.64 -7.93
CA GLU A 33 14.48 18.59 -7.54
C GLU A 33 14.63 19.14 -6.12
N THR A 34 15.42 18.49 -5.24
CA THR A 34 15.54 18.87 -3.81
C THR A 34 16.91 19.39 -3.38
N GLN A 35 17.76 19.77 -4.34
CA GLN A 35 19.11 20.31 -4.09
C GLN A 35 19.17 21.57 -3.18
N ASP A 36 18.03 22.18 -2.84
CA ASP A 36 17.92 23.40 -2.03
C ASP A 36 17.58 23.21 -0.53
N GLN A 37 17.52 21.97 0.00
CA GLN A 37 17.06 21.71 1.38
C GLN A 37 18.18 21.27 2.35
N SER A 38 18.98 22.23 2.83
CA SER A 38 20.07 22.06 3.81
C SER A 38 19.58 21.96 5.28
N GLY A 39 18.75 20.96 5.58
CA GLY A 39 18.29 20.66 6.94
C GLY A 39 19.01 19.47 7.60
N PRO A 40 19.02 19.34 8.94
CA PRO A 40 19.71 18.26 9.68
C PRO A 40 19.14 16.85 9.44
N PHE A 41 18.02 16.74 8.73
CA PHE A 41 17.35 15.48 8.39
C PHE A 41 17.29 15.22 6.87
N GLY A 42 18.13 15.90 6.07
CA GLY A 42 18.14 15.76 4.60
C GLY A 42 18.32 14.31 4.13
N GLU A 43 19.30 13.60 4.70
CA GLU A 43 19.62 12.21 4.33
C GLU A 43 18.48 11.22 4.65
N LEU A 44 17.82 11.38 5.80
CA LEU A 44 16.70 10.53 6.22
C LEU A 44 15.46 10.77 5.34
N ARG A 45 15.21 12.04 4.99
CA ARG A 45 14.16 12.42 4.06
C ARG A 45 14.40 11.82 2.67
N ASP A 46 15.64 11.87 2.17
CA ASP A 46 15.99 11.30 0.88
C ASP A 46 15.90 9.76 0.87
N LEU A 47 16.30 9.12 1.98
CA LEU A 47 16.08 7.70 2.18
C LEU A 47 14.58 7.34 2.20
N SER A 48 13.76 8.11 2.92
CA SER A 48 12.31 7.92 2.99
C SER A 48 11.64 8.05 1.61
N LYS A 49 12.07 9.03 0.80
CA LYS A 49 11.63 9.19 -0.58
C LYS A 49 12.04 7.99 -1.45
N LEU A 50 13.31 7.57 -1.37
CA LEU A 50 13.80 6.41 -2.12
C LEU A 50 13.01 5.14 -1.79
N VAL A 51 12.79 4.87 -0.50
CA VAL A 51 11.98 3.74 -0.03
C VAL A 51 10.54 3.85 -0.56
N SER A 52 9.95 5.05 -0.55
CA SER A 52 8.62 5.28 -1.13
C SER A 52 8.57 4.95 -2.62
N SER A 53 9.58 5.37 -3.39
CA SER A 53 9.68 5.07 -4.83
C SER A 53 9.82 3.57 -5.10
N VAL A 54 10.61 2.85 -4.30
CA VAL A 54 10.71 1.39 -4.35
C VAL A 54 9.34 0.77 -4.10
N VAL A 55 8.66 1.16 -3.02
CA VAL A 55 7.33 0.66 -2.63
C VAL A 55 6.32 0.86 -3.75
N VAL A 56 6.23 2.06 -4.32
CA VAL A 56 5.32 2.35 -5.44
C VAL A 56 5.65 1.49 -6.66
N GLY A 57 6.93 1.35 -7.01
CA GLY A 57 7.37 0.49 -8.10
C GLY A 57 6.99 -0.98 -7.90
N THR A 58 7.19 -1.50 -6.69
CA THR A 58 6.78 -2.87 -6.33
C THR A 58 5.27 -3.06 -6.42
N ILE A 59 4.47 -2.07 -5.98
CA ILE A 59 3.00 -2.11 -6.08
C ILE A 59 2.56 -2.17 -7.54
N ILE A 60 3.07 -1.28 -8.40
CA ILE A 60 2.71 -1.25 -9.82
C ILE A 60 3.08 -2.57 -10.49
N MET A 61 4.30 -3.05 -10.28
CA MET A 61 4.76 -4.30 -10.89
C MET A 61 3.98 -5.51 -10.36
N GLY A 62 3.78 -5.58 -9.05
CA GLY A 62 2.97 -6.63 -8.43
C GLY A 62 1.54 -6.65 -8.99
N THR A 63 0.96 -5.48 -9.25
CA THR A 63 -0.36 -5.34 -9.89
C THR A 63 -0.36 -5.89 -11.31
N ILE A 64 0.66 -5.57 -12.11
CA ILE A 64 0.80 -6.08 -13.49
C ILE A 64 0.95 -7.60 -13.49
N VAL A 65 1.78 -8.15 -12.61
CA VAL A 65 1.98 -9.61 -12.52
C VAL A 65 0.70 -10.29 -12.06
N LEU A 66 0.00 -9.72 -11.08
CA LEU A 66 -1.29 -10.23 -10.62
C LEU A 66 -2.36 -10.18 -11.72
N SER A 67 -2.44 -9.10 -12.49
CA SER A 67 -3.42 -9.00 -13.58
C SER A 67 -3.14 -9.98 -14.71
N GLN A 68 -1.86 -10.22 -15.03
CA GLN A 68 -1.44 -11.25 -15.98
C GLN A 68 -1.80 -12.66 -15.50
N ARG A 69 -1.55 -12.96 -14.21
CA ARG A 69 -1.98 -14.23 -13.60
C ARG A 69 -3.50 -14.37 -13.59
N TRP A 70 -4.21 -13.26 -13.38
CA TRP A 70 -5.66 -13.22 -13.42
C TRP A 70 -6.22 -13.54 -14.80
N ALA A 71 -5.64 -12.94 -15.84
CA ALA A 71 -6.00 -13.22 -17.22
C ALA A 71 -5.67 -14.66 -17.68
N ALA A 72 -4.76 -15.34 -16.97
CA ALA A 72 -4.37 -16.72 -17.24
C ALA A 72 -5.17 -17.78 -16.46
N ASP A 73 -6.27 -17.39 -15.78
CA ASP A 73 -7.17 -18.26 -14.99
C ASP A 73 -6.55 -18.98 -13.78
N ASP A 74 -5.38 -18.55 -13.30
CA ASP A 74 -4.70 -19.13 -12.11
C ASP A 74 -5.14 -18.48 -10.79
N VAL A 75 -6.40 -18.04 -10.70
CA VAL A 75 -6.90 -17.10 -9.67
C VAL A 75 -7.41 -17.79 -8.41
N SER A 76 -7.63 -19.10 -8.47
CA SER A 76 -8.31 -19.83 -7.40
C SER A 76 -7.55 -19.88 -6.07
N LYS A 77 -6.26 -19.45 -6.04
CA LYS A 77 -5.40 -19.51 -4.85
C LYS A 77 -4.59 -18.24 -4.63
N LEU A 78 -5.26 -17.09 -4.52
CA LEU A 78 -4.59 -15.87 -4.04
C LEU A 78 -4.13 -16.03 -2.59
N GLU A 79 -2.81 -16.16 -2.41
CA GLU A 79 -2.14 -16.09 -1.11
C GLU A 79 -2.31 -14.70 -0.44
N PRO A 80 -2.13 -14.59 0.89
CA PRO A 80 -2.32 -13.34 1.62
C PRO A 80 -1.52 -12.15 1.08
N GLY A 81 -0.27 -12.34 0.68
CA GLY A 81 0.56 -11.26 0.14
C GLY A 81 0.05 -10.72 -1.20
N HIS A 82 -0.69 -11.52 -1.98
CA HIS A 82 -1.38 -11.03 -3.17
C HIS A 82 -2.51 -10.06 -2.83
N TRP A 83 -3.32 -10.40 -1.82
CA TRP A 83 -4.36 -9.51 -1.31
C TRP A 83 -3.78 -8.20 -0.77
N ILE A 84 -2.63 -8.28 -0.11
CA ILE A 84 -1.88 -7.11 0.33
C ILE A 84 -1.48 -6.22 -0.85
N ILE A 85 -0.97 -6.79 -1.95
CA ILE A 85 -0.65 -6.02 -3.15
C ILE A 85 -1.91 -5.35 -3.69
N ILE A 86 -3.02 -6.08 -3.86
CA ILE A 86 -4.29 -5.52 -4.34
C ILE A 86 -4.72 -4.32 -3.48
N LEU A 87 -4.70 -4.46 -2.15
CA LEU A 87 -5.04 -3.38 -1.23
C LEU A 87 -4.12 -2.18 -1.39
N SER A 88 -2.82 -2.42 -1.51
CA SER A 88 -1.80 -1.38 -1.70
C SER A 88 -1.97 -0.67 -3.05
N SER A 89 -2.36 -1.39 -4.11
CA SER A 89 -2.66 -0.83 -5.42
C SER A 89 -3.87 0.07 -5.39
N LEU A 90 -4.96 -0.35 -4.71
CA LEU A 90 -6.14 0.50 -4.53
C LEU A 90 -5.78 1.79 -3.78
N GLN A 91 -4.87 1.70 -2.80
CA GLN A 91 -4.41 2.88 -2.08
C GLN A 91 -3.55 3.81 -2.96
N VAL A 92 -2.52 3.30 -3.62
CA VAL A 92 -1.50 4.10 -4.32
C VAL A 92 -1.95 4.56 -5.70
N ILE A 93 -2.68 3.73 -6.45
CA ILE A 93 -3.05 4.03 -7.83
C ILE A 93 -4.36 4.80 -7.90
N LEU A 94 -5.30 4.55 -6.96
CA LEU A 94 -6.62 5.18 -6.99
C LEU A 94 -6.78 6.20 -5.86
N PHE A 95 -6.71 5.75 -4.60
CA PHE A 95 -7.09 6.60 -3.47
C PHE A 95 -6.18 7.83 -3.30
N GLN A 96 -4.85 7.66 -3.34
CA GLN A 96 -3.91 8.77 -3.13
C GLN A 96 -4.00 9.85 -4.21
N PRO A 97 -3.91 9.52 -5.53
CA PRO A 97 -4.02 10.53 -6.58
C PRO A 97 -5.35 11.28 -6.55
N LEU A 98 -6.46 10.58 -6.28
CA LEU A 98 -7.78 11.21 -6.17
C LEU A 98 -7.90 12.09 -4.93
N THR A 99 -7.27 11.71 -3.82
CA THR A 99 -7.21 12.54 -2.61
C THR A 99 -6.41 13.82 -2.87
N TRP A 100 -5.27 13.73 -3.56
CA TRP A 100 -4.47 14.90 -3.92
C TRP A 100 -5.21 15.82 -4.89
N ALA A 101 -5.72 15.27 -6.00
CA ALA A 101 -6.47 16.04 -7.00
C ALA A 101 -7.71 16.71 -6.40
N SER A 102 -8.45 16.01 -5.52
CA SER A 102 -9.62 16.60 -4.86
C SER A 102 -9.25 17.72 -3.88
N ASN A 103 -8.14 17.59 -3.15
CA ASN A 103 -7.67 18.65 -2.26
C ASN A 103 -7.20 19.89 -3.04
N GLU A 104 -6.48 19.71 -4.15
CA GLU A 104 -6.01 20.81 -5.00
C GLU A 104 -7.16 21.52 -5.72
N LEU A 105 -8.11 20.77 -6.27
CA LEU A 105 -9.17 21.33 -7.13
C LEU A 105 -10.37 21.87 -6.35
N MET A 106 -10.69 21.29 -5.20
CA MET A 106 -11.97 21.53 -4.51
C MET A 106 -11.84 22.13 -3.11
N SER A 107 -10.67 22.66 -2.75
CA SER A 107 -10.41 23.45 -1.51
C SER A 107 -11.17 22.98 -0.26
N ASN A 108 -10.98 21.71 0.11
CA ASN A 108 -11.52 21.11 1.34
C ASN A 108 -13.05 21.28 1.53
N THR A 109 -13.80 21.32 0.42
CA THR A 109 -15.27 21.35 0.42
C THR A 109 -15.87 19.99 0.79
N SER A 110 -17.14 19.98 1.18
CA SER A 110 -17.91 18.76 1.44
C SER A 110 -17.90 17.77 0.26
N SER A 111 -17.87 18.29 -0.97
CA SER A 111 -17.81 17.47 -2.19
C SER A 111 -16.49 16.72 -2.33
N ALA A 112 -15.35 17.35 -1.99
CA ALA A 112 -14.05 16.70 -1.98
C ALA A 112 -14.00 15.55 -0.97
N GLN A 113 -14.56 15.77 0.22
CA GLN A 113 -14.62 14.77 1.29
C GLN A 113 -15.50 13.58 0.91
N LEU A 114 -16.63 13.80 0.24
CA LEU A 114 -17.49 12.72 -0.27
C LEU A 114 -16.77 11.87 -1.33
N ILE A 115 -16.01 12.48 -2.23
CA ILE A 115 -15.21 11.76 -3.22
C ILE A 115 -14.14 10.92 -2.52
N GLN A 116 -13.45 11.48 -1.53
CA GLN A 116 -12.44 10.76 -0.75
C GLN A 116 -13.05 9.58 0.03
N ALA A 117 -14.22 9.78 0.65
CA ALA A 117 -14.98 8.71 1.30
C ALA A 117 -15.38 7.61 0.31
N ALA A 118 -15.87 7.98 -0.87
CA ALA A 118 -16.22 7.03 -1.93
C ALA A 118 -15.00 6.23 -2.41
N CYS A 119 -13.84 6.88 -2.54
CA CYS A 119 -12.60 6.18 -2.90
C CYS A 119 -12.14 5.21 -1.81
N ALA A 120 -12.34 5.54 -0.53
CA ALA A 120 -12.01 4.66 0.59
C ALA A 120 -12.89 3.40 0.66
N LEU A 121 -14.05 3.36 -0.01
CA LEU A 121 -14.90 2.16 -0.11
C LEU A 121 -14.20 1.01 -0.84
N LEU A 122 -13.34 1.31 -1.82
CA LEU A 122 -12.66 0.28 -2.61
C LEU A 122 -11.71 -0.57 -1.75
N PRO A 123 -10.72 0.00 -1.04
CA PRO A 123 -9.85 -0.79 -0.18
C PRO A 123 -10.61 -1.37 1.03
N LEU A 124 -11.69 -0.73 1.51
CA LEU A 124 -12.58 -1.31 2.52
C LEU A 124 -13.23 -2.60 2.03
N ALA A 125 -13.87 -2.57 0.85
CA ALA A 125 -14.52 -3.72 0.26
C ALA A 125 -13.52 -4.84 -0.06
N ALA A 126 -12.37 -4.50 -0.62
CA ALA A 126 -11.31 -5.47 -0.88
C ALA A 126 -10.79 -6.13 0.41
N SER A 127 -10.70 -5.38 1.51
CA SER A 127 -10.32 -5.94 2.83
C SER A 127 -11.38 -6.92 3.33
N ALA A 128 -12.67 -6.58 3.19
CA ALA A 128 -13.77 -7.48 3.56
C ALA A 128 -13.73 -8.78 2.74
N VAL A 129 -13.49 -8.68 1.43
CA VAL A 129 -13.34 -9.85 0.56
C VAL A 129 -12.13 -10.69 0.97
N ALA A 130 -11.00 -10.06 1.29
CA ALA A 130 -9.80 -10.77 1.75
C ALA A 130 -10.05 -11.55 3.06
N VAL A 131 -10.78 -10.97 4.03
CA VAL A 131 -11.17 -11.66 5.27
C VAL A 131 -11.96 -12.94 4.99
N VAL A 132 -12.85 -12.92 4.00
CA VAL A 132 -13.67 -14.08 3.62
C VAL A 132 -12.85 -15.12 2.84
N LYS A 133 -12.00 -14.67 1.91
CA LYS A 133 -11.27 -15.55 0.98
C LYS A 133 -10.01 -16.17 1.58
N VAL A 134 -9.33 -15.47 2.48
CA VAL A 134 -8.08 -15.96 3.06
C VAL A 134 -8.37 -17.01 4.12
N SER A 135 -7.87 -18.23 3.93
CA SER A 135 -8.18 -19.34 4.84
C SER A 135 -7.39 -19.28 6.16
N TYR A 136 -6.21 -18.66 6.18
CA TYR A 136 -5.30 -18.66 7.33
C TYR A 136 -5.73 -17.62 8.37
N TRP A 137 -6.09 -18.07 9.58
CA TRP A 137 -6.58 -17.19 10.66
C TRP A 137 -5.61 -16.05 11.01
N ARG A 138 -4.29 -16.30 11.01
CA ARG A 138 -3.25 -15.30 11.29
C ARG A 138 -3.31 -14.11 10.31
N TRP A 139 -3.60 -14.40 9.05
CA TRP A 139 -3.75 -13.37 8.01
C TRP A 139 -5.14 -12.75 8.04
N LYS A 140 -6.18 -13.49 8.45
CA LYS A 140 -7.50 -12.89 8.69
C LYS A 140 -7.42 -11.75 9.71
N ILE A 141 -6.64 -11.90 10.78
CA ILE A 141 -6.44 -10.81 11.75
C ILE A 141 -5.85 -9.57 11.07
N VAL A 142 -4.82 -9.74 10.24
CA VAL A 142 -4.22 -8.65 9.46
C VAL A 142 -5.27 -7.97 8.56
N PHE A 143 -6.09 -8.73 7.84
CA PHE A 143 -7.13 -8.17 6.97
C PHE A 143 -8.30 -7.53 7.74
N VAL A 144 -8.62 -8.03 8.93
CA VAL A 144 -9.58 -7.37 9.83
C VAL A 144 -9.03 -6.01 10.30
N LEU A 145 -7.74 -5.93 10.62
CA LEU A 145 -7.11 -4.65 10.96
C LEU A 145 -7.13 -3.67 9.79
N TYR A 146 -6.85 -4.13 8.56
CA TYR A 146 -7.04 -3.33 7.35
C TYR A 146 -8.48 -2.86 7.17
N LEU A 147 -9.46 -3.74 7.40
CA LEU A 147 -10.87 -3.42 7.30
C LEU A 147 -11.25 -2.33 8.32
N VAL A 148 -10.85 -2.48 9.57
CA VAL A 148 -11.09 -1.49 10.64
C VAL A 148 -10.42 -0.16 10.32
N TYR A 149 -9.17 -0.20 9.82
CA TYR A 149 -8.45 0.98 9.39
C TYR A 149 -9.21 1.76 8.32
N TRP A 150 -9.60 1.10 7.22
CA TRP A 150 -10.31 1.76 6.13
C TRP A 150 -11.71 2.20 6.53
N PHE A 151 -12.36 1.48 7.44
CA PHE A 151 -13.64 1.89 7.99
C PHE A 151 -13.49 3.20 8.77
N LEU A 152 -12.48 3.30 9.64
CA LEU A 152 -12.20 4.53 10.39
C LEU A 152 -11.82 5.70 9.48
N VAL A 153 -11.02 5.48 8.44
CA VAL A 153 -10.69 6.51 7.43
C VAL A 153 -11.95 7.01 6.75
N MET A 154 -12.83 6.10 6.30
CA MET A 154 -14.12 6.46 5.70
C MET A 154 -15.00 7.25 6.68
N THR A 155 -15.10 6.80 7.92
CA THR A 155 -15.84 7.49 8.99
C THR A 155 -15.28 8.90 9.24
N CYS A 156 -13.96 9.10 9.19
CA CYS A 156 -13.37 10.44 9.34
C CYS A 156 -13.85 11.38 8.24
N TYR A 157 -13.86 10.95 6.98
CA TYR A 157 -14.36 11.77 5.87
C TYR A 157 -15.87 12.06 5.95
N LEU A 158 -16.66 11.12 6.48
CA LEU A 158 -18.11 11.27 6.57
C LEU A 158 -18.58 12.05 7.81
N LEU A 159 -17.85 11.97 8.93
CA LEU A 159 -18.29 12.57 10.20
C LEU A 159 -17.73 13.97 10.45
N VAL A 160 -16.66 14.41 9.78
CA VAL A 160 -16.13 15.76 10.01
C VAL A 160 -17.07 16.90 9.61
N PRO A 161 -17.95 16.78 8.59
CA PRO A 161 -18.99 17.77 8.33
C PRO A 161 -19.92 18.04 9.54
N THR A 162 -19.92 17.18 10.56
CA THR A 162 -20.72 17.34 11.80
C THR A 162 -20.10 18.28 12.84
N GLY A 163 -18.88 18.78 12.61
CA GLY A 163 -18.24 19.80 13.45
C GLY A 163 -17.60 19.28 14.76
N TYR A 164 -17.56 17.97 15.00
CA TYR A 164 -17.00 17.40 16.23
C TYR A 164 -15.48 17.60 16.39
N MET A 165 -14.72 17.60 15.27
CA MET A 165 -13.26 17.68 15.27
C MET A 165 -12.74 18.03 13.87
N PRO A 166 -11.62 18.77 13.71
CA PRO A 166 -11.03 19.02 12.39
C PRO A 166 -10.57 17.73 11.69
N LEU A 167 -10.82 17.61 10.38
CA LEU A 167 -10.51 16.42 9.57
C LEU A 167 -9.04 16.04 9.65
N SER A 168 -8.15 17.05 9.60
CA SER A 168 -6.71 16.87 9.70
C SER A 168 -6.33 16.11 10.97
N VAL A 169 -6.87 16.49 12.13
CA VAL A 169 -6.52 15.89 13.41
C VAL A 169 -7.17 14.49 13.55
N ALA A 170 -8.38 14.29 13.03
CA ALA A 170 -9.04 12.99 13.06
C ALA A 170 -8.27 11.95 12.22
N LEU A 171 -7.90 12.33 11.00
CA LEU A 171 -7.06 11.52 10.13
C LEU A 171 -5.67 11.31 10.73
N GLU A 172 -5.07 12.36 11.30
CA GLU A 172 -3.78 12.25 11.98
C GLU A 172 -3.79 11.15 13.05
N ARG A 173 -4.82 11.08 13.88
CA ARG A 173 -4.96 10.02 14.88
C ARG A 173 -5.15 8.65 14.24
N ALA A 174 -6.04 8.50 13.26
CA ALA A 174 -6.28 7.23 12.58
C ALA A 174 -5.00 6.67 11.93
N TYR A 175 -4.23 7.53 11.27
CA TYR A 175 -2.98 7.17 10.61
C TYR A 175 -1.75 7.06 11.56
N SER A 176 -1.90 7.31 12.86
CA SER A 176 -0.78 7.26 13.82
C SER A 176 -0.59 5.90 14.49
N LEU A 177 -1.66 5.32 15.05
CA LEU A 177 -1.58 4.11 15.86
C LEU A 177 -1.87 2.84 15.06
N ILE A 178 -2.81 2.91 14.12
CA ILE A 178 -3.30 1.74 13.41
C ILE A 178 -2.23 1.13 12.50
N PRO A 179 -1.42 1.92 11.76
CA PRO A 179 -0.33 1.36 10.96
C PRO A 179 0.70 0.59 11.80
N LEU A 180 1.02 1.06 13.01
CA LEU A 180 1.96 0.37 13.90
C LEU A 180 1.40 -0.97 14.39
N VAL A 181 0.13 -0.99 14.82
CA VAL A 181 -0.55 -2.23 15.22
C VAL A 181 -0.62 -3.22 14.05
N LEU A 182 -0.89 -2.72 12.85
CA LEU A 182 -0.91 -3.51 11.63
C LEU A 182 0.48 -4.10 11.29
N ALA A 183 1.55 -3.31 11.39
CA ALA A 183 2.92 -3.80 11.18
C ALA A 183 3.27 -4.92 12.16
N MET A 184 2.93 -4.76 13.45
CA MET A 184 3.15 -5.81 14.45
C MET A 184 2.37 -7.08 14.12
N ALA A 185 1.10 -6.96 13.70
CA ALA A 185 0.30 -8.10 13.28
C ALA A 185 0.89 -8.83 12.05
N VAL A 186 1.40 -8.07 11.08
CA VAL A 186 2.09 -8.62 9.90
C VAL A 186 3.37 -9.34 10.31
N ILE A 187 4.21 -8.74 11.15
CA ILE A 187 5.45 -9.36 11.67
C ILE A 187 5.13 -10.67 12.38
N VAL A 188 4.14 -10.68 13.28
CA VAL A 188 3.71 -11.90 13.99
C VAL A 188 3.22 -12.96 13.00
N ALA A 189 2.41 -12.60 12.01
CA ALA A 189 1.92 -13.53 11.01
C ALA A 189 3.08 -14.16 10.20
N ILE A 190 4.08 -13.36 9.83
CA ILE A 190 5.30 -13.83 9.13
C ILE A 190 6.14 -14.73 10.02
N SER A 191 6.39 -14.34 11.27
CA SER A 191 7.19 -15.14 12.21
C SER A 191 6.58 -16.52 12.40
N ILE A 192 5.25 -16.62 12.47
CA ILE A 192 4.54 -17.90 12.50
C ILE A 192 4.72 -18.66 11.18
N GLU A 193 4.61 -18.02 10.02
CA GLU A 193 4.83 -18.68 8.73
C GLU A 193 6.25 -19.24 8.56
N ILE A 194 7.26 -18.47 8.99
CA ILE A 194 8.66 -18.89 8.99
C ILE A 194 8.87 -20.05 9.95
N GLY A 195 8.35 -19.96 11.17
CA GLY A 195 8.43 -21.04 12.17
C GLY A 195 7.76 -22.34 11.72
N MET A 196 6.68 -22.23 10.93
CA MET A 196 5.99 -23.37 10.32
C MET A 196 6.58 -23.82 8.97
N MET A 197 7.66 -23.18 8.50
CA MET A 197 8.29 -23.42 7.19
C MET A 197 7.31 -23.39 6.00
N VAL A 198 6.32 -22.50 6.05
CA VAL A 198 5.30 -22.37 4.99
C VAL A 198 5.98 -21.88 3.72
N ARG A 199 5.91 -22.67 2.63
CA ARG A 199 6.38 -22.22 1.31
C ARG A 199 5.34 -21.31 0.69
N ARG A 200 5.78 -20.10 0.33
CA ARG A 200 5.02 -19.05 -0.35
C ARG A 200 5.76 -18.62 -1.59
N ASP A 201 5.04 -18.06 -2.55
CA ASP A 201 5.70 -17.51 -3.73
C ASP A 201 6.40 -16.17 -3.42
N TRP A 202 7.26 -15.72 -4.31
CA TRP A 202 8.01 -14.48 -4.13
C TRP A 202 7.09 -13.25 -4.11
N LEU A 203 5.93 -13.33 -4.76
CA LEU A 203 4.98 -12.23 -4.89
C LEU A 203 4.26 -11.99 -3.56
N HIS A 204 3.97 -13.05 -2.81
CA HIS A 204 3.51 -12.96 -1.42
C HIS A 204 4.51 -12.15 -0.57
N TRP A 205 5.79 -12.53 -0.60
CA TRP A 205 6.84 -11.85 0.17
C TRP A 205 7.06 -10.40 -0.28
N ALA A 206 6.94 -10.11 -1.58
CA ALA A 206 7.00 -8.76 -2.10
C ALA A 206 5.87 -7.89 -1.54
N GLY A 207 4.64 -8.40 -1.50
CA GLY A 207 3.50 -7.71 -0.89
C GLY A 207 3.72 -7.42 0.59
N VAL A 208 4.22 -8.40 1.33
CA VAL A 208 4.54 -8.26 2.75
C VAL A 208 5.61 -7.20 3.00
N ALA A 209 6.72 -7.25 2.26
CA ALA A 209 7.80 -6.27 2.39
C ALA A 209 7.33 -4.85 2.04
N THR A 210 6.49 -4.73 1.00
CA THR A 210 5.90 -3.46 0.58
C THR A 210 5.10 -2.81 1.71
N VAL A 211 4.27 -3.56 2.41
CA VAL A 211 3.47 -3.03 3.53
C VAL A 211 4.34 -2.56 4.69
N LEU A 212 5.32 -3.38 5.09
CA LEU A 212 6.23 -3.00 6.18
C LEU A 212 7.05 -1.76 5.83
N ALA A 213 7.55 -1.68 4.60
CA ALA A 213 8.27 -0.52 4.10
C ALA A 213 7.37 0.72 4.03
N ASN A 214 6.12 0.59 3.56
CA ASN A 214 5.17 1.70 3.51
C ASN A 214 4.82 2.22 4.91
N ILE A 215 4.59 1.33 5.88
CA ILE A 215 4.33 1.73 7.27
C ILE A 215 5.56 2.40 7.87
N LEU A 216 6.77 1.90 7.59
CA LEU A 216 8.02 2.52 8.01
C LEU A 216 8.15 3.93 7.46
N THR A 217 7.95 4.15 6.15
CA THR A 217 7.97 5.47 5.53
C THR A 217 6.97 6.43 6.18
N VAL A 218 5.72 6.00 6.35
CA VAL A 218 4.67 6.82 6.98
C VAL A 218 5.05 7.18 8.43
N THR A 219 5.67 6.24 9.15
CA THR A 219 6.14 6.47 10.52
C THR A 219 7.29 7.48 10.54
N LEU A 220 8.32 7.30 9.70
CA LEU A 220 9.48 8.20 9.59
C LEU A 220 9.04 9.62 9.27
N TRP A 221 8.18 9.79 8.25
CA TRP A 221 7.64 11.10 7.88
C TRP A 221 6.93 11.81 9.05
N ARG A 222 6.27 11.04 9.93
CA ARG A 222 5.51 11.58 11.07
C ARG A 222 6.34 11.94 12.29
N VAL A 223 7.46 11.24 12.54
CA VAL A 223 8.41 11.67 13.57
C VAL A 223 9.29 12.85 13.12
N GLY A 224 9.02 13.41 11.93
CA GLY A 224 9.74 14.58 11.41
C GLY A 224 11.14 14.22 10.89
N LEU A 225 11.37 12.95 10.53
CA LEU A 225 12.61 12.41 9.99
C LEU A 225 12.50 12.22 8.47
#